data_AF-A0A8H9LES5-F1
#
_entry.id   AF-A0A8H9LES5-F1
#
_cell.length_a   1.000
_cell.length_b   1.000
_cell.length_c   1.000
_cell.angle_alpha   90.00
_cell.angle_beta   90.00
_cell.angle_gamma   90.00
#
_symmetry.space_group_name_H-M   'P 1'
#
loop_
_entity.id
_entity.type
_entity.pdbx_description
1 polymer ?
#
loop_
_entity_poly.entity_id
_entity_poly.type
_entity_poly.pdbx_seq_one_letter_code
_entity_poly.pdbx_strand_id
1 'polypeptide(L)'
;MTHVIGPGDEIESGWIEAASLPEASALARAGHTVVVTLPGEETEAIAAAAAYAWVGASVFRTSHDVRQALDMTEALLGRRPPALTRRGLA
;
A
#
# COMPACT_ATOMS: atom_id res chain seq x y z
N MET A 1 6.70 -1.58 6.73
CA MET A 1 5.97 -0.45 7.34
C MET A 1 5.43 0.39 6.21
N THR A 2 4.13 0.66 6.19
CA THR A 2 3.45 1.39 5.12
C THR A 2 3.41 2.88 5.44
N HIS A 3 3.69 3.72 4.44
CA HIS A 3 3.69 5.17 4.55
C HIS A 3 2.66 5.76 3.58
N VAL A 4 1.90 6.76 4.04
CA VAL A 4 0.96 7.53 3.20
C VAL A 4 1.45 8.97 3.17
N ILE A 5 1.65 9.50 1.97
CA ILE A 5 2.11 10.87 1.73
C ILE A 5 1.09 11.63 0.88
N GLY A 6 1.04 12.94 1.04
CA GLY A 6 0.19 13.83 0.26
C GLY A 6 0.63 13.93 -1.21
N PRO A 7 -0.27 14.37 -2.11
CA PRO A 7 0.01 14.41 -3.55
C PRO A 7 1.15 15.38 -3.94
N GLY A 8 1.41 16.40 -3.11
CA GLY A 8 2.49 17.36 -3.32
C GLY A 8 3.78 17.05 -2.54
N ASP A 9 3.80 15.95 -1.78
CA ASP A 9 4.97 15.60 -0.97
C ASP A 9 6.10 15.04 -1.85
N GLU A 10 7.31 15.50 -1.56
CA GLU A 10 8.52 15.02 -2.21
C GLU A 10 8.81 13.56 -1.82
N ILE A 11 9.32 12.79 -2.78
CA ILE A 11 9.77 11.42 -2.55
C ILE A 11 11.18 11.47 -1.96
N GLU A 12 11.43 10.70 -0.90
CA GLU A 12 12.76 10.60 -0.30
C GLU A 12 13.79 10.02 -1.28
N SER A 13 15.04 10.45 -1.14
CA SER A 13 16.15 9.93 -1.94
C SER A 13 16.29 8.41 -1.74
N GLY A 14 16.24 7.65 -2.83
CA GLY A 14 16.39 6.19 -2.83
C GLY A 14 15.07 5.40 -2.90
N TRP A 15 13.92 6.07 -2.81
CA TRP A 15 12.63 5.47 -3.13
C TRP A 15 12.42 5.43 -4.65
N ILE A 16 11.75 4.39 -5.16
CA ILE A 16 11.52 4.19 -6.60
C ILE A 16 10.03 4.18 -6.87
N GLU A 17 9.59 5.04 -7.78
CA GLU A 17 8.20 5.10 -8.22
C GLU A 17 7.90 4.00 -9.24
N ALA A 18 6.80 3.28 -9.03
CA ALA A 18 6.29 2.28 -9.97
C ALA A 18 5.02 2.80 -10.64
N ALA A 19 4.90 2.58 -11.95
CA ALA A 19 3.75 2.98 -12.75
C ALA A 19 2.73 1.83 -12.96
N SER A 20 3.07 0.60 -12.55
CA SER A 20 2.21 -0.57 -12.73
C SER A 20 2.41 -1.65 -11.66
N LEU A 21 1.41 -2.53 -11.49
CA LEU A 21 1.48 -3.66 -10.54
C LEU A 21 2.67 -4.61 -10.80
N PRO A 22 2.96 -5.04 -12.05
CA PRO A 22 4.10 -5.91 -12.31
C PRO A 22 5.44 -5.24 -11.95
N GLU A 23 5.58 -3.95 -12.25
CA GLU A 23 6.78 -3.17 -11.92
C GLU A 23 6.95 -3.02 -10.41
N ALA A 24 5.88 -2.64 -9.69
CA ALA A 24 5.90 -2.54 -8.24
C ALA A 24 6.30 -3.88 -7.59
N SER A 25 5.75 -4.99 -8.11
CA SER A 25 6.11 -6.34 -7.63
C SER A 25 7.58 -6.67 -7.86
N ALA A 26 8.12 -6.36 -9.04
CA ALA A 26 9.51 -6.61 -9.37
C ALA A 26 10.47 -5.79 -8.49
N LEU A 27 10.18 -4.50 -8.32
CA LEU A 27 10.98 -3.59 -7.50
C LEU A 27 10.95 -3.98 -6.01
N ALA A 28 9.78 -4.33 -5.48
CA ALA A 28 9.64 -4.79 -4.10
C ALA A 28 10.42 -6.08 -3.84
N ARG A 29 10.39 -7.03 -4.79
CA ARG A 29 11.18 -8.27 -4.72
C ARG A 29 12.69 -8.03 -4.83
N ALA A 30 13.10 -6.98 -5.53
CA ALA A 30 14.48 -6.53 -5.58
C ALA A 30 14.92 -5.78 -4.30
N GLY A 31 14.01 -5.56 -3.34
CA GLY A 31 14.29 -4.94 -2.05
C GLY A 31 14.23 -3.40 -2.07
N HIS A 32 13.67 -2.80 -3.12
CA HIS A 32 13.49 -1.35 -3.18
C HIS A 32 12.32 -0.88 -2.32
N THR A 33 12.41 0.35 -1.82
CA THR A 33 11.24 1.06 -1.26
C THR A 33 10.42 1.60 -2.43
N VAL A 34 9.23 1.03 -2.62
CA VAL A 34 8.40 1.31 -3.80
C VAL A 34 7.31 2.33 -3.45
N VAL A 35 7.28 3.40 -4.23
CA VAL A 35 6.27 4.46 -4.17
C VAL A 35 5.26 4.25 -5.29
N VAL A 36 3.99 4.46 -5.00
CA VAL A 36 2.93 4.47 -6.01
C VAL A 36 2.06 5.72 -5.84
N THR A 37 1.79 6.37 -6.96
CA THR A 37 0.80 7.46 -7.01
C THR A 37 -0.57 6.86 -7.30
N LEU A 38 -1.52 7.05 -6.39
CA LEU A 38 -2.86 6.46 -6.48
C LEU A 38 -3.80 7.30 -7.36
N PRO A 39 -4.85 6.69 -7.93
CA PRO A 39 -5.90 7.41 -8.66
C PRO A 39 -6.55 8.55 -7.85
N GLY A 40 -7.12 9.51 -8.56
CA GLY A 40 -7.75 10.69 -7.97
C GLY A 40 -9.18 10.47 -7.46
N GLU A 41 -9.83 9.36 -7.80
CA GLU A 41 -11.14 8.98 -7.26
C GLU A 41 -10.93 8.10 -6.01
N GLU A 42 -11.75 8.30 -4.97
CA GLU A 42 -11.56 7.68 -3.66
C GLU A 42 -11.67 6.15 -3.69
N THR A 43 -12.71 5.62 -4.35
CA THR A 43 -12.93 4.18 -4.48
C THR A 43 -11.80 3.50 -5.24
N GLU A 44 -11.37 4.11 -6.36
CA GLU A 44 -10.22 3.65 -7.13
C GLU A 44 -8.92 3.72 -6.34
N ALA A 45 -8.70 4.79 -5.57
CA ALA A 45 -7.54 4.93 -4.70
C ALA A 45 -7.48 3.83 -3.63
N ILE A 46 -8.60 3.54 -2.98
CA ILE A 46 -8.71 2.46 -1.98
C ILE A 46 -8.39 1.10 -2.60
N ALA A 47 -8.97 0.80 -3.77
CA ALA A 47 -8.73 -0.45 -4.48
C ALA A 47 -7.27 -0.58 -4.94
N ALA A 48 -6.71 0.48 -5.51
CA ALA A 48 -5.32 0.52 -5.95
C ALA A 48 -4.35 0.38 -4.77
N ALA A 49 -4.61 1.05 -3.64
CA ALA A 49 -3.80 0.92 -2.42
C ALA A 49 -3.72 -0.53 -1.95
N ALA A 50 -4.85 -1.23 -1.90
CA ALA A 50 -4.88 -2.64 -1.51
C ALA A 50 -4.08 -3.53 -2.49
N ALA A 51 -4.27 -3.33 -3.80
CA ALA A 51 -3.57 -4.11 -4.82
C ALA A 51 -2.05 -3.88 -4.80
N TYR A 52 -1.61 -2.62 -4.67
CA TYR A 52 -0.19 -2.28 -4.62
C TYR A 52 0.47 -2.72 -3.31
N ALA A 53 -0.22 -2.62 -2.17
CA ALA A 53 0.27 -3.16 -0.90
C ALA A 53 0.45 -4.68 -0.97
N TRP A 54 -0.48 -5.40 -1.61
CA TRP A 54 -0.39 -6.84 -1.81
C TRP A 54 0.88 -7.25 -2.54
N VAL A 55 1.27 -6.50 -3.58
CA VAL A 55 2.48 -6.80 -4.37
C VAL A 55 3.78 -6.24 -3.78
N GLY A 56 3.70 -5.51 -2.66
CA GLY A 56 4.86 -5.10 -1.88
C GLY A 56 5.21 -3.60 -1.95
N ALA A 57 4.33 -2.75 -2.49
CA ALA A 57 4.50 -1.31 -2.35
C ALA A 57 4.45 -0.88 -0.88
N SER A 58 5.29 0.07 -0.49
CA SER A 58 5.43 0.51 0.90
C SER A 58 5.13 1.99 1.10
N VAL A 59 5.05 2.80 0.04
CA VAL A 59 4.72 4.22 0.09
C VAL A 59 3.60 4.53 -0.89
N PHE A 60 2.55 5.20 -0.41
CA PHE A 60 1.34 5.50 -1.17
C PHE A 60 1.11 7.01 -1.19
N ARG A 61 1.19 7.61 -2.38
CA ARG A 61 0.90 9.03 -2.60
C ARG A 61 -0.57 9.19 -2.99
N THR A 62 -1.33 9.93 -2.18
CA THR A 62 -2.77 10.15 -2.42
C THR A 62 -3.31 11.35 -1.65
N SER A 63 -4.45 11.89 -2.10
CA SER A 63 -5.26 12.85 -1.35
C SER A 63 -6.33 12.20 -0.46
N HIS A 64 -6.49 10.88 -0.50
CA HIS A 64 -7.58 10.13 0.13
C HIS A 64 -7.12 9.29 1.32
N ASP A 65 -8.03 9.00 2.26
CA ASP A 65 -7.72 8.11 3.38
C ASP A 65 -7.82 6.63 2.97
N VAL A 66 -6.66 6.01 2.75
CA VAL A 66 -6.54 4.59 2.39
C VAL A 66 -6.02 3.72 3.54
N ARG A 67 -5.85 4.27 4.75
CA ARG A 67 -5.16 3.58 5.85
C ARG A 67 -5.84 2.28 6.25
N GLN A 68 -7.18 2.26 6.30
CA GLN A 68 -7.92 1.05 6.65
C GLN A 68 -7.66 -0.08 5.64
N ALA A 69 -7.61 0.23 4.34
CA ALA A 69 -7.34 -0.77 3.30
C ALA A 69 -5.92 -1.33 3.43
N LEU A 70 -4.93 -0.47 3.69
CA LEU A 70 -3.54 -0.88 3.93
C LEU A 70 -3.42 -1.77 5.18
N ASP A 71 -4.06 -1.38 6.29
CA ASP A 71 -4.07 -2.13 7.54
C ASP A 71 -4.72 -3.51 7.36
N MET A 72 -5.82 -3.58 6.62
CA MET A 72 -6.48 -4.84 6.27
C MET A 72 -5.59 -5.72 5.40
N THR A 73 -4.92 -5.17 4.39
CA THR A 73 -3.99 -5.92 3.53
C THR A 73 -2.82 -6.48 4.34
N GLU A 74 -2.22 -5.68 5.22
CA GLU A 74 -1.12 -6.14 6.08
C GLU A 74 -1.56 -7.24 7.04
N ALA A 75 -2.82 -7.21 7.52
CA ALA A 75 -3.39 -8.29 8.32
C ALA A 75 -3.60 -9.57 7.49
N LEU A 76 -4.11 -9.45 6.26
CA LEU A 76 -4.27 -10.58 5.34
C LEU A 76 -2.93 -11.22 4.95
N LEU A 77 -1.87 -10.41 4.83
CA LEU A 77 -0.51 -10.86 4.57
C LEU A 77 0.17 -11.44 5.81
N GLY A 78 -0.47 -11.41 6.99
CA GLY A 78 0.09 -11.91 8.24
C GLY A 78 1.23 -11.07 8.82
N ARG A 79 1.41 -9.83 8.35
CA ARG A 79 2.47 -8.91 8.80
C ARG A 79 2.09 -8.13 10.05
N ARG A 80 0.78 -8.02 10.32
CA ARG A 80 0.23 -7.48 11.56
C ARG A 80 -0.98 -8.31 12.01
N PRO A 81 -1.29 -8.34 13.32
CA PRO A 81 -2.55 -8.90 13.78
C PRO A 81 -3.73 -8.02 13.32
N PRO A 82 -4.90 -8.62 13.04
CA PRO A 82 -6.13 -7.85 12.82
C PRO A 82 -6.56 -7.17 14.13
N ALA A 83 -7.28 -6.05 14.01
CA ALA A 83 -7.74 -5.28 15.18
C ALA A 83 -8.68 -6.07 16.11
N LEU A 84 -9.39 -7.07 15.57
CA LEU A 84 -10.25 -7.97 16.32
C LEU A 84 -10.19 -9.37 15.73
N THR A 85 -9.88 -10.35 16.57
CA THR A 85 -10.00 -11.78 16.23
C THR A 85 -11.11 -12.38 17.09
N ARG A 86 -12.16 -12.89 16.45
CA ARG A 86 -13.18 -13.73 17.11
C ARG A 86 -13.09 -15.15 16.56
N ARG A 87 -13.07 -16.15 17.45
CA ARG A 87 -13.17 -17.55 17.03
C ARG A 87 -14.61 -17.82 16.60
N GLY A 88 -14.86 -17.76 15.30
CA GLY A 88 -16.21 -17.75 14.71
C GLY A 88 -16.86 -19.12 14.49
N LEU A 89 -16.30 -20.21 15.02
CA LEU A 89 -16.87 -21.55 14.92
C LEU A 89 -16.57 -22.31 16.22
N ALA A 90 -17.58 -22.36 17.09
CA ALA A 90 -17.67 -23.24 18.24
C ALA A 90 -18.89 -24.15 18.04
#